data_AF-D2TK58-F1
#
_entry.id   AF-D2TK58-F1
#
_cell.length_a   1.000
_cell.length_b   1.000
_cell.length_c   1.000
_cell.angle_alpha   90.00
_cell.angle_beta   90.00
_cell.angle_gamma   90.00
#
_symmetry.space_group_name_H-M   'P 1'
#
loop_
_entity.id
_entity.type
_entity.pdbx_description
1 polymer ?
#
loop_
_entity_poly.entity_id
_entity_poly.type
_entity_poly.pdbx_seq_one_letter_code
_entity_poly.pdbx_strand_id
1 'polypeptide(L)'
;MTLYRIKPAFQALLRPLMFWLHKHRVTANHITLAAIGISFLTGGVLLFFPRPELLILLPVVLFVRMALNALDGMLAQTINGVRSYAGPLGKSDRALVFGAWGLVLSIWPQLATWNNAVWSIAIILLLWTSINRCRSVLGAEEAK
;
A
#
# COMPACT_ATOMS: atom_id res chain seq x y z
N MET A 1 14.61 12.13 -21.41
CA MET A 1 14.18 10.80 -20.93
C MET A 1 12.98 10.99 -20.01
N THR A 2 11.78 10.61 -20.47
CA THR A 2 10.51 11.02 -19.84
C THR A 2 10.17 10.18 -18.61
N LEU A 3 9.62 10.84 -17.58
CA LEU A 3 9.09 10.29 -16.32
C LEU A 3 8.20 9.03 -16.50
N TYR A 4 7.61 8.88 -17.69
CA TYR A 4 6.82 7.72 -18.11
C TYR A 4 7.56 6.37 -18.05
N ARG A 5 8.89 6.34 -18.10
CA ARG A 5 9.66 5.07 -18.09
C ARG A 5 9.99 4.52 -16.70
N ILE A 6 9.82 5.31 -15.65
CA ILE A 6 10.20 4.91 -14.29
C ILE A 6 9.36 3.72 -13.82
N LYS A 7 8.05 3.76 -14.10
CA LYS A 7 7.11 2.71 -13.71
C LYS A 7 7.44 1.35 -14.36
N PRO A 8 7.62 1.24 -15.70
CA PRO A 8 8.01 -0.03 -16.32
C PRO A 8 9.43 -0.48 -15.95
N ALA A 9 10.38 0.43 -15.71
CA ALA A 9 11.74 0.06 -15.28
C ALA A 9 11.74 -0.55 -13.86
N PHE A 10 11.01 0.05 -12.92
CA PHE A 10 10.83 -0.49 -11.57
C PHE A 10 10.11 -1.85 -11.59
N GLN A 11 9.09 -1.99 -12.44
CA GLN A 11 8.42 -3.26 -12.65
C GLN A 11 9.36 -4.30 -13.27
N ALA A 12 10.23 -3.93 -14.20
CA ALA A 12 11.22 -4.82 -14.79
C ALA A 12 12.23 -5.35 -13.76
N LEU A 13 12.65 -4.51 -12.79
CA LEU A 13 13.50 -4.93 -11.67
C LEU A 13 12.81 -5.98 -10.78
N LEU A 14 11.50 -5.87 -10.62
CA LEU A 14 10.69 -6.75 -9.77
C LEU A 14 10.19 -8.00 -10.50
N ARG A 15 10.26 -8.07 -11.83
CA ARG A 15 9.87 -9.25 -12.63
C ARG A 15 10.64 -10.53 -12.25
N PRO A 16 11.98 -10.55 -12.14
CA PRO A 16 12.70 -11.77 -11.77
C PRO A 16 12.28 -12.27 -10.38
N LEU A 17 12.07 -11.35 -9.42
CA LEU A 17 11.57 -11.68 -8.10
C LEU A 17 10.14 -12.25 -8.15
N MET A 18 9.28 -11.68 -8.99
CA MET A 18 7.92 -12.17 -9.23
C MET A 18 7.90 -13.59 -9.83
N PHE A 19 8.75 -13.88 -10.82
CA PHE A 19 8.88 -15.22 -11.39
C PHE A 19 9.42 -16.23 -10.36
N TRP A 20 10.37 -15.81 -9.53
CA TRP A 20 10.88 -16.63 -8.44
C TRP A 20 9.80 -16.93 -7.39
N LEU A 21 9.02 -15.92 -6.98
CA LEU A 21 7.87 -16.11 -6.08
C LEU A 21 6.80 -17.04 -6.68
N HIS A 22 6.47 -16.87 -7.96
CA HIS A 22 5.50 -17.70 -8.65
C HIS A 22 5.96 -19.17 -8.75
N LYS A 23 7.25 -19.40 -8.99
CA LYS A 23 7.85 -20.75 -8.99
C LYS A 23 7.72 -21.44 -7.62
N HIS A 24 7.74 -20.67 -6.54
CA HIS A 24 7.51 -21.15 -5.17
C HIS A 24 6.03 -21.21 -4.76
N ARG A 25 5.08 -21.11 -5.70
CA ARG A 25 3.62 -21.07 -5.45
C ARG A 25 3.19 -19.96 -4.47
N VAL A 26 3.97 -18.89 -4.33
CA VAL A 26 3.60 -17.76 -3.48
C VAL A 26 2.49 -16.97 -4.16
N THR A 27 1.29 -16.98 -3.57
CA THR A 27 0.11 -16.27 -4.10
C THR A 27 0.14 -14.78 -3.72
N ALA A 28 -0.63 -13.96 -4.45
CA ALA A 28 -0.83 -12.54 -4.13
C ALA A 28 -1.32 -12.30 -2.68
N ASN A 29 -2.03 -13.28 -2.12
CA ASN A 29 -2.51 -13.25 -0.73
C ASN A 29 -1.35 -13.20 0.27
N HIS A 30 -0.31 -14.01 0.07
CA HIS A 30 0.86 -14.02 0.96
C HIS A 30 1.59 -12.67 0.98
N ILE A 31 1.66 -11.99 -0.17
CA ILE A 31 2.32 -10.68 -0.31
C ILE A 31 1.52 -9.59 0.39
N THR A 32 0.20 -9.60 0.23
CA THR A 32 -0.69 -8.64 0.91
C THR A 32 -0.69 -8.86 2.42
N LEU A 33 -0.70 -10.11 2.87
CA LEU A 33 -0.67 -10.46 4.28
C LEU A 33 0.68 -10.10 4.93
N ALA A 34 1.80 -10.35 4.22
CA ALA A 34 3.13 -9.88 4.63
C ALA A 34 3.19 -8.35 4.71
N ALA A 35 2.62 -7.64 3.74
CA ALA A 35 2.57 -6.18 3.76
C ALA A 35 1.75 -5.62 4.94
N ILE A 36 0.63 -6.27 5.28
CA ILE A 36 -0.17 -5.94 6.47
C ILE A 36 0.66 -6.18 7.73
N GLY A 37 1.30 -7.35 7.83
CA GLY A 37 2.16 -7.73 8.96
C GLY A 37 3.27 -6.71 9.19
N ILE A 38 4.02 -6.35 8.14
CA ILE A 38 5.09 -5.34 8.21
C ILE A 38 4.55 -3.99 8.73
N SER A 39 3.35 -3.57 8.32
CA SER A 39 2.77 -2.31 8.80
C SER A 39 2.33 -2.36 10.25
N PHE A 40 1.72 -3.45 10.70
CA PHE A 40 1.37 -3.62 12.10
C PHE A 40 2.62 -3.68 12.98
N LEU A 41 3.65 -4.40 12.54
CA LEU A 41 4.90 -4.55 13.26
C LEU A 41 5.63 -3.20 13.37
N THR A 42 5.71 -2.45 12.27
CA THR A 42 6.32 -1.11 12.28
C THR A 42 5.52 -0.13 13.15
N GLY A 43 4.19 -0.16 13.08
CA GLY A 43 3.32 0.65 13.94
C GLY A 43 3.47 0.31 15.42
N GLY A 44 3.54 -0.98 15.76
CA GLY A 44 3.77 -1.45 17.12
C GLY A 44 5.13 -1.02 17.67
N VAL A 45 6.20 -1.20 16.88
CA VAL A 45 7.55 -0.78 17.28
C VAL A 45 7.61 0.72 17.58
N LEU A 46 6.96 1.56 16.76
CA LEU A 46 6.91 3.01 16.97
C LEU A 46 6.10 3.40 18.22
N LEU A 47 5.06 2.64 18.57
CA LEU A 47 4.26 2.88 19.77
C LEU A 47 5.00 2.48 21.06
N PHE A 48 5.69 1.34 21.07
CA PHE A 48 6.42 0.85 22.25
C PHE A 48 7.77 1.54 22.43
N PHE A 49 8.41 1.97 21.35
CA PHE A 49 9.69 2.69 21.38
C PHE A 49 9.56 4.00 20.59
N PRO A 50 8.97 5.06 21.17
CA PRO A 50 8.86 6.36 20.53
C PRO A 50 10.22 7.08 20.55
N ARG A 51 11.19 6.57 19.80
CA ARG A 51 12.49 7.22 19.59
C ARG A 51 12.52 7.90 18.22
N PRO A 52 13.01 9.14 18.13
CA PRO A 52 13.10 9.85 16.84
C PRO A 52 14.00 9.13 15.83
N GLU A 53 14.98 8.35 16.27
CA GLU A 53 15.84 7.52 15.41
C GLU A 53 15.06 6.43 14.65
N LEU A 54 14.00 5.88 15.25
CA LEU A 54 13.15 4.86 14.62
C LEU A 54 12.31 5.43 13.48
N LEU A 55 12.17 6.75 13.36
CA LEU A 55 11.51 7.37 12.21
C LEU A 55 12.27 7.14 10.90
N ILE A 56 13.58 6.86 10.96
CA ILE A 56 14.38 6.50 9.77
C ILE A 56 13.96 5.14 9.18
N LEU A 57 13.31 4.29 9.98
CA LEU A 57 12.76 3.03 9.54
C LEU A 57 11.54 3.22 8.62
N LEU A 58 10.77 4.30 8.81
CA LEU A 58 9.56 4.60 8.03
C LEU A 58 9.81 4.68 6.52
N PRO A 59 10.75 5.50 5.99
CA PRO A 59 10.98 5.58 4.55
C PRO A 59 11.41 4.23 3.96
N VAL A 60 12.20 3.44 4.69
CA VAL A 60 12.61 2.09 4.26
C VAL A 60 11.39 1.17 4.18
N VAL A 61 10.58 1.12 5.24
CA VAL A 61 9.36 0.31 5.28
C VAL A 61 8.37 0.73 4.22
N LEU A 62 8.18 2.03 3.99
CA LEU A 62 7.30 2.57 2.96
C LEU A 62 7.77 2.21 1.55
N PHE A 63 9.08 2.24 1.31
CA PHE A 63 9.67 1.80 0.05
C PHE A 63 9.44 0.31 -0.19
N VAL A 64 9.66 -0.54 0.82
CA VAL A 64 9.36 -1.98 0.75
C VAL A 64 7.86 -2.21 0.54
N ARG A 65 6.99 -1.50 1.26
CA ARG A 65 5.53 -1.52 1.08
C ARG A 65 5.15 -1.17 -0.36
N MET A 66 5.80 -0.18 -0.95
CA MET A 66 5.57 0.23 -2.34
C MET A 66 5.97 -0.87 -3.32
N ALA A 67 7.10 -1.54 -3.10
CA ALA A 67 7.55 -2.68 -3.91
C ALA A 67 6.59 -3.87 -3.80
N LEU A 68 6.16 -4.23 -2.58
CA LEU A 68 5.17 -5.29 -2.34
C LEU A 68 3.83 -4.97 -3.02
N ASN A 69 3.37 -3.71 -2.97
CA ASN A 69 2.16 -3.25 -3.65
C ASN A 69 2.27 -3.25 -5.18
N ALA A 70 3.48 -3.19 -5.72
CA ALA A 70 3.72 -3.31 -7.15
C ALA A 70 3.77 -4.78 -7.58
N LEU A 71 4.40 -5.64 -6.77
CA LEU A 71 4.43 -7.09 -6.96
C LEU A 71 3.01 -7.68 -6.91
N ASP A 72 2.23 -7.35 -5.88
CA ASP A 72 0.83 -7.77 -5.73
C ASP A 72 0.00 -7.41 -6.98
N GLY A 73 0.11 -6.17 -7.45
CA GLY A 73 -0.60 -5.72 -8.65
C GLY A 73 -0.13 -6.42 -9.94
N MET A 74 1.15 -6.78 -10.05
CA MET A 74 1.66 -7.54 -11.19
C MET A 74 1.22 -9.01 -11.14
N LEU A 75 1.30 -9.65 -9.97
CA LEU A 75 0.86 -11.03 -9.77
C LEU A 75 -0.64 -11.19 -9.99
N ALA A 76 -1.46 -10.30 -9.43
CA ALA A 76 -2.90 -10.29 -9.68
C ALA A 76 -3.22 -10.14 -11.18
N GLN A 77 -2.49 -9.28 -11.89
CA GLN A 77 -2.66 -9.09 -13.33
C GLN A 77 -2.22 -10.33 -14.14
N THR A 78 -1.14 -11.00 -13.75
CA THR A 78 -0.67 -12.21 -14.45
C THR A 78 -1.54 -13.44 -14.16
N ILE A 79 -2.14 -13.54 -12.97
CA ILE A 79 -2.94 -14.71 -12.56
C ILE A 79 -4.40 -14.56 -13.02
N ASN A 80 -5.01 -13.39 -12.82
CA ASN A 80 -6.44 -13.19 -13.10
C ASN A 80 -6.71 -12.49 -14.43
N GLY A 81 -5.69 -11.97 -15.13
CA GLY A 81 -5.86 -11.18 -16.36
C GLY A 81 -6.54 -9.82 -16.17
N VAL A 82 -7.18 -9.59 -15.01
CA VAL A 82 -7.95 -8.39 -14.69
C VAL A 82 -7.17 -7.52 -13.69
N ARG A 83 -7.09 -6.22 -14.01
CA ARG A 83 -6.46 -5.22 -13.15
C ARG A 83 -7.38 -4.94 -11.96
N SER A 84 -7.14 -5.58 -10.82
CA SER A 84 -7.96 -5.38 -9.62
C SER A 84 -7.73 -3.98 -9.00
N TYR A 85 -8.71 -3.10 -9.17
CA TYR A 85 -8.80 -1.80 -8.48
C TYR A 85 -9.63 -1.93 -7.19
N ALA A 86 -9.35 -2.94 -6.37
CA ALA A 86 -10.19 -3.23 -5.21
C ALA A 86 -9.96 -2.23 -4.04
N GLY A 87 -10.94 -1.35 -3.84
CA GLY A 87 -11.19 -0.59 -2.60
C GLY A 87 -11.46 0.91 -2.80
N PRO A 88 -12.21 1.56 -1.89
CA PRO A 88 -12.69 2.94 -2.04
C PRO A 88 -11.59 4.02 -1.92
N LEU A 89 -10.40 3.67 -1.43
CA LEU A 89 -9.26 4.58 -1.26
C LEU A 89 -8.02 4.03 -1.98
N GLY A 90 -8.03 4.20 -3.31
CA GLY A 90 -6.99 3.77 -4.24
C GLY A 90 -5.68 4.55 -4.13
N LYS A 91 -4.69 4.20 -4.97
CA LYS A 91 -3.37 4.87 -4.97
C LYS A 91 -3.49 6.37 -5.30
N SER A 92 -4.40 6.73 -6.20
CA SER A 92 -4.66 8.12 -6.60
C SER A 92 -5.50 8.86 -5.56
N ASP A 93 -6.51 8.21 -4.98
CA ASP A 93 -7.39 8.80 -3.97
C ASP A 93 -6.62 9.21 -2.72
N ARG A 94 -5.62 8.41 -2.32
CA ARG A 94 -4.70 8.77 -1.23
C ARG A 94 -4.00 10.09 -1.53
N ALA A 95 -3.32 10.18 -2.67
CA ALA A 95 -2.57 11.38 -3.05
C ALA A 95 -3.49 12.62 -3.13
N LEU A 96 -4.72 12.45 -3.62
CA LEU A 96 -5.72 13.51 -3.66
C LEU A 96 -6.13 13.95 -2.25
N VAL A 97 -6.42 13.03 -1.33
CA VAL A 97 -6.78 13.34 0.06
C VAL A 97 -5.62 14.03 0.80
N PHE A 98 -4.39 13.51 0.66
CA PHE A 98 -3.19 14.13 1.25
C PHE A 98 -2.96 15.55 0.70
N GLY A 99 -3.07 15.73 -0.63
CA GLY A 99 -2.87 17.03 -1.28
C GLY A 99 -3.96 18.05 -0.96
N ALA A 100 -5.23 17.64 -0.99
CA ALA A 100 -6.36 18.49 -0.65
C ALA A 100 -6.32 18.93 0.82
N TRP A 101 -6.01 18.02 1.74
CA TRP A 101 -5.87 18.35 3.16
C TRP A 101 -4.69 19.30 3.41
N GLY A 102 -3.57 19.11 2.72
CA GLY A 102 -2.44 20.03 2.76
C GLY A 102 -2.78 21.45 2.29
N LEU A 103 -3.57 21.59 1.22
CA LEU A 103 -4.06 22.88 0.74
C LEU A 103 -5.01 23.54 1.73
N VAL A 104 -5.94 22.77 2.31
CA VAL A 104 -6.90 23.26 3.31
C VAL A 104 -6.15 23.79 4.55
N LEU A 105 -5.14 23.06 5.04
CA LEU A 105 -4.31 23.52 6.16
C LEU A 105 -3.48 24.76 5.81
N SER A 106 -3.05 24.91 4.56
CA SER A 106 -2.32 26.09 4.11
C SER A 106 -3.18 27.35 4.07
N ILE A 107 -4.48 27.22 3.79
CA ILE A 107 -5.44 28.34 3.77
C ILE A 107 -5.99 28.60 5.18
N TRP A 108 -6.23 27.54 5.97
CA TRP A 108 -6.82 27.61 7.30
C TRP A 108 -6.09 26.71 8.32
N PRO A 109 -5.06 27.24 9.00
CA PRO A 109 -4.29 26.46 9.96
C PRO A 109 -5.11 26.03 11.19
N GLN A 110 -6.19 26.74 11.56
CA GLN A 110 -7.10 26.33 12.66
C GLN A 110 -7.75 24.95 12.45
N LEU A 111 -7.91 24.48 11.20
CA LEU A 111 -8.45 23.15 10.91
C LEU A 111 -7.50 22.00 11.30
N ALA A 112 -6.25 22.30 11.67
CA ALA A 112 -5.30 21.32 12.20
C ALA A 112 -5.78 20.63 13.50
N THR A 113 -6.75 21.21 14.21
CA THR A 113 -7.39 20.55 15.37
C THR A 113 -8.17 19.30 14.95
N TRP A 114 -8.73 19.28 13.73
CA TRP A 114 -9.47 18.14 13.17
C TRP A 114 -8.56 17.08 12.54
N ASN A 115 -7.25 17.29 12.54
CA ASN A 115 -6.27 16.41 11.89
C ASN A 115 -6.40 14.97 12.43
N ASN A 116 -6.55 14.80 13.75
CA ASN A 116 -6.74 13.49 14.36
C ASN A 116 -8.01 12.78 13.86
N ALA A 117 -9.12 13.50 13.70
CA ALA A 117 -10.38 12.93 13.21
C ALA A 117 -10.27 12.52 11.73
N VAL A 118 -9.69 13.38 10.89
CA VAL A 118 -9.48 13.10 9.45
C VAL A 118 -8.54 11.91 9.26
N TRP A 119 -7.42 11.86 9.98
CA TRP A 119 -6.50 10.71 9.91
C TRP A 119 -7.13 9.43 10.47
N SER A 120 -7.97 9.50 11.50
CA SER A 120 -8.69 8.34 12.02
C SER A 120 -9.65 7.75 10.98
N ILE A 121 -10.42 8.61 10.30
CA ILE A 121 -11.31 8.19 9.20
C ILE A 121 -10.49 7.59 8.04
N ALA A 122 -9.37 8.21 7.68
CA ALA A 122 -8.48 7.69 6.65
C ALA A 122 -7.92 6.31 7.00
N ILE A 123 -7.54 6.07 8.26
CA ILE A 123 -7.08 4.75 8.74
C ILE A 123 -8.19 3.70 8.59
N ILE A 124 -9.43 4.02 8.97
CA ILE A 124 -10.57 3.10 8.83
C ILE A 124 -10.80 2.74 7.35
N LEU A 125 -10.79 3.73 6.46
CA LEU A 125 -10.96 3.49 5.03
C LEU A 125 -9.78 2.73 4.42
N LEU A 126 -8.56 2.93 4.91
CA LEU A 126 -7.39 2.16 4.49
C LEU A 126 -7.47 0.71 4.96
N LEU A 127 -7.94 0.46 6.18
CA LEU A 127 -8.23 -0.89 6.67
C LEU A 127 -9.30 -1.56 5.81
N TRP A 128 -10.39 -0.84 5.49
CA TRP A 128 -11.42 -1.33 4.58
C TRP A 128 -10.84 -1.70 3.22
N THR A 129 -10.02 -0.82 2.63
CA THR A 129 -9.37 -1.05 1.34
C THR A 129 -8.48 -2.30 1.42
N SER A 130 -7.76 -2.49 2.53
CA SER A 130 -6.92 -3.66 2.76
C SER A 130 -7.74 -4.95 2.85
N ILE A 131 -8.85 -4.94 3.59
CA ILE A 131 -9.78 -6.07 3.73
C ILE A 131 -10.41 -6.40 2.39
N ASN A 132 -10.86 -5.39 1.63
CA ASN A 132 -11.50 -5.59 0.34
C ASN A 132 -10.52 -6.18 -0.67
N ARG A 133 -9.24 -5.85 -0.55
CA ARG A 133 -8.17 -6.47 -1.33
C ARG A 133 -7.97 -7.94 -0.98
N CYS A 134 -7.87 -8.28 0.32
CA CYS A 134 -7.80 -9.66 0.77
C CYS A 134 -9.02 -10.47 0.28
N ARG A 135 -10.24 -9.92 0.39
CA ARG A 135 -11.47 -10.57 -0.10
C ARG A 135 -11.47 -10.76 -1.61
N SER A 136 -11.03 -9.77 -2.38
CA SER A 136 -10.95 -9.87 -3.85
C SER A 136 -9.97 -10.96 -4.32
N VAL A 137 -8.96 -11.27 -3.50
CA VAL A 137 -7.98 -12.32 -3.78
C VAL A 137 -8.53 -13.69 -3.38
N LEU A 138 -9.14 -13.82 -2.21
CA LEU A 138 -9.76 -15.07 -1.75
C LEU A 138 -10.90 -15.54 -2.68
N GLY A 139 -11.76 -14.64 -3.12
CA GLY A 139 -12.83 -14.97 -4.06
C GLY A 139 -12.34 -15.38 -5.46
N ALA A 140 -11.09 -15.04 -5.82
CA ALA A 140 -10.46 -15.53 -7.05
C ALA A 140 -9.82 -16.91 -6.89
N GLU A 141 -9.46 -17.29 -5.65
CA GLU A 141 -8.88 -18.59 -5.31
C GLU A 141 -9.97 -19.68 -5.20
N GLU A 142 -11.16 -19.33 -4.71
CA GLU A 142 -12.32 -20.23 -4.64
C GLU A 142 -12.99 -20.51 -6.01
N ALA A 143 -12.72 -19.68 -7.02
CA ALA A 143 -13.29 -19.82 -8.36
C ALA A 143 -12.49 -20.74 -9.30
N LYS A 144 -11.42 -21.39 -8.81
CA LYS A 144 -10.50 -22.23 -9.58
C LYS A 144 -10.45 -23.65 -9.06
#